data_AF-A0A2N8MB72-F1
#
_entry.id   AF-A0A2N8MB72-F1
#
_cell.length_a   1.000
_cell.length_b   1.000
_cell.length_c   1.000
_cell.angle_alpha   90.00
_cell.angle_beta   90.00
_cell.angle_gamma   90.00
#
_symmetry.space_group_name_H-M   'P 1'
#
loop_
_entity.id
_entity.type
_entity.pdbx_description
1 polymer ?
#
loop_
_entity_poly.entity_id
_entity_poly.type
_entity_poly.pdbx_seq_one_letter_code
_entity_poly.pdbx_strand_id
1 'polypeptide(L)'
;MEAPVPPSESWAKLAPRNGESQHWHPLQDHCADVAACAEALLSRPIVRVRLAAMAGLAAFPEVWAARLAVLAFLHDFGKANLGFQHRTAGHIHETAFVACNSARRREFGLDVLDSFGPPTDFLLAVALAHHGEPPDLANPGQDDRKWQTEGGRDPLATVKLLVAFARGHWPDAFPPILPLPEPQSPFWHTFLGLLQLADWLGSDSAHDAFPFSEVGDGSRFEFARDRSKLLLTKIGFDVTEMRASLPGDLDFNAVSSHVPTDIQRAAAEAPGPIVVLEAETGSGKTEAALWRFVRLFAEGRVDGLYFALPTRVAASQIHGRVLRAMRRLFGKAAPDVVRALPGDALAGEASVRRLPDFKSQWSDDPEEIVRRARWAAEHPKRFLAAPLAVGTIDQALLGAVRVKHAQMRSFCLSRSLLVVDEVHASDVYMEKLLIALLDQHRAAGGHALLLSATLGAAARSRLLLGERKAKKKTPSPADAVTLAYPALSWVKDDLVVTVGKHGRGQVKSVTVEPSDAIWLVWHLRQQSAAQKC
;
A
#
# COMPACT_ATOMS: atom_id res chain seq x y z
N MET A 1 22.45 -12.73 -19.37
CA MET A 1 23.72 -13.43 -19.66
C MET A 1 23.57 -14.94 -19.71
N GLU A 2 23.89 -15.60 -20.82
CA GLU A 2 24.08 -17.06 -20.92
C GLU A 2 25.56 -17.43 -20.66
N ALA A 3 25.94 -17.67 -19.40
CA ALA A 3 27.29 -18.08 -19.02
C ALA A 3 27.34 -18.46 -17.53
N PRO A 4 28.30 -19.30 -17.09
CA PRO A 4 28.58 -19.42 -15.66
C PRO A 4 28.89 -18.04 -15.07
N VAL A 5 28.38 -17.76 -13.86
CA VAL A 5 28.68 -16.50 -13.17
C VAL A 5 30.20 -16.37 -13.01
N PRO A 6 30.83 -15.28 -13.49
CA PRO A 6 32.26 -15.06 -13.34
C PRO A 6 32.67 -15.16 -11.86
N PRO A 7 33.82 -15.79 -11.52
CA PRO A 7 34.26 -15.93 -10.14
C PRO A 7 34.46 -14.61 -9.39
N SER A 8 34.68 -13.51 -10.11
CA SER A 8 34.81 -12.16 -9.54
C SER A 8 33.49 -11.42 -9.35
N GLU A 9 32.38 -11.95 -9.86
CA GLU A 9 31.10 -11.26 -9.89
C GLU A 9 30.10 -11.84 -8.89
N SER A 10 29.27 -10.94 -8.35
CA SER A 10 28.17 -11.28 -7.45
C SER A 10 26.84 -11.18 -8.18
N TRP A 11 26.06 -12.26 -8.16
CA TRP A 11 24.74 -12.31 -8.78
C TRP A 11 23.64 -11.99 -7.76
N ALA A 12 22.53 -11.41 -8.22
CA ALA A 12 21.30 -11.23 -7.43
C ALA A 12 20.16 -12.17 -7.83
N LYS A 13 20.09 -12.57 -9.12
CA LYS A 13 19.12 -13.54 -9.65
C LYS A 13 19.80 -14.60 -10.52
N LEU A 14 19.21 -15.80 -10.54
CA LEU A 14 19.64 -16.95 -11.33
C LEU A 14 18.42 -17.70 -11.88
N ALA A 15 18.45 -18.11 -13.15
CA ALA A 15 17.43 -18.90 -13.82
C ALA A 15 18.05 -19.89 -14.85
N PRO A 16 17.49 -21.08 -15.07
CA PRO A 16 16.57 -21.74 -14.18
C PRO A 16 17.31 -22.25 -12.93
N ARG A 17 16.55 -22.56 -11.89
CA ARG A 17 17.12 -23.18 -10.68
C ARG A 17 17.60 -24.62 -10.92
N ASN A 18 17.23 -25.25 -12.05
CA ASN A 18 17.47 -26.65 -12.38
C ASN A 18 18.06 -26.80 -13.80
N GLY A 19 19.29 -27.30 -13.93
CA GLY A 19 19.78 -28.10 -15.07
C GLY A 19 19.90 -27.48 -16.48
N GLU A 20 19.22 -26.38 -16.82
CA GLU A 20 19.35 -25.71 -18.13
C GLU A 20 20.39 -24.57 -18.10
N SER A 21 20.62 -23.92 -19.24
CA SER A 21 21.53 -22.78 -19.40
C SER A 21 21.33 -21.75 -18.28
N GLN A 22 22.35 -21.52 -17.46
CA GLN A 22 22.27 -20.57 -16.34
C GLN A 22 22.28 -19.13 -16.87
N HIS A 23 21.12 -18.50 -16.82
CA HIS A 23 20.96 -17.06 -16.88
C HIS A 23 21.13 -16.45 -15.49
N TRP A 24 21.84 -15.35 -15.41
CA TRP A 24 22.01 -14.62 -14.16
C TRP A 24 21.93 -13.12 -14.36
N HIS A 25 21.59 -12.42 -13.27
CA HIS A 25 21.52 -10.97 -13.22
C HIS A 25 22.50 -10.44 -12.17
N PRO A 26 23.39 -9.48 -12.52
CA PRO A 26 24.33 -8.89 -11.58
C PRO A 26 23.65 -8.25 -10.38
N LEU A 27 24.32 -8.31 -9.22
CA LEU A 27 23.85 -7.68 -8.00
C LEU A 27 23.66 -6.17 -8.18
N GLN A 28 24.67 -5.50 -8.71
CA GLN A 28 24.62 -4.07 -8.98
C GLN A 28 23.46 -3.69 -9.91
N ASP A 29 23.23 -4.48 -10.96
CA ASP A 29 22.17 -4.19 -11.94
C ASP A 29 20.78 -4.37 -11.34
N HIS A 30 20.58 -5.39 -10.51
CA HIS A 30 19.35 -5.54 -9.76
C HIS A 30 19.12 -4.38 -8.78
N CYS A 31 20.17 -3.98 -8.05
CA CYS A 31 20.13 -2.82 -7.17
C CYS A 31 19.75 -1.53 -7.95
N ALA A 32 20.27 -1.36 -9.16
CA ALA A 32 19.92 -0.24 -10.05
C ALA A 32 18.46 -0.30 -10.49
N ASP A 33 17.93 -1.48 -10.85
CA ASP A 33 16.52 -1.68 -11.23
C ASP A 33 15.56 -1.24 -10.11
N VAL A 34 15.85 -1.69 -8.88
CA VAL A 34 15.04 -1.39 -7.69
C VAL A 34 15.16 0.09 -7.31
N ALA A 35 16.35 0.67 -7.34
CA ALA A 35 16.55 2.09 -7.07
C ALA A 35 15.81 2.97 -8.09
N ALA A 36 15.86 2.62 -9.37
CA ALA A 36 15.12 3.33 -10.42
C ALA A 36 13.60 3.23 -10.22
N CYS A 37 13.08 2.06 -9.81
CA CYS A 37 11.67 1.91 -9.44
C CYS A 37 11.30 2.79 -8.23
N ALA A 38 12.17 2.86 -7.22
CA ALA A 38 11.97 3.73 -6.07
C ALA A 38 11.99 5.21 -6.47
N GLU A 39 12.91 5.66 -7.31
CA GLU A 39 12.94 7.02 -7.88
C GLU A 39 11.65 7.34 -8.64
N ALA A 40 11.20 6.41 -9.50
CA ALA A 40 9.97 6.58 -10.27
C ALA A 40 8.74 6.70 -9.36
N LEU A 41 8.65 5.89 -8.29
CA LEU A 41 7.60 6.00 -7.28
C LEU A 41 7.69 7.32 -6.49
N LEU A 42 8.89 7.71 -6.05
CA LEU A 42 9.15 8.95 -5.31
C LEU A 42 8.91 10.20 -6.15
N SER A 43 8.94 10.11 -7.48
CA SER A 43 8.59 11.23 -8.36
C SER A 43 7.08 11.49 -8.45
N ARG A 44 6.24 10.58 -7.94
CA ARG A 44 4.78 10.75 -7.98
C ARG A 44 4.34 11.79 -6.95
N PRO A 45 3.57 12.83 -7.34
CA PRO A 45 3.13 13.88 -6.42
C PRO A 45 2.41 13.34 -5.17
N ILE A 46 1.50 12.38 -5.34
CA ILE A 46 0.76 11.81 -4.21
C ILE A 46 1.72 11.13 -3.22
N VAL A 47 2.73 10.40 -3.70
CA VAL A 47 3.68 9.66 -2.86
C VAL A 47 4.49 10.62 -2.01
N ARG A 48 4.95 11.74 -2.59
CA ARG A 48 5.65 12.81 -1.86
C ARG A 48 4.76 13.43 -0.79
N VAL A 49 3.49 13.72 -1.11
CA VAL A 49 2.51 14.25 -0.14
C VAL A 49 2.29 13.26 1.01
N ARG A 50 2.14 11.96 0.74
CA ARG A 50 1.98 10.93 1.77
C ARG A 50 3.20 10.82 2.66
N LEU A 51 4.40 10.78 2.08
CA LEU A 51 5.65 10.71 2.84
C LEU A 51 5.88 11.96 3.69
N ALA A 52 5.60 13.16 3.16
CA ALA A 52 5.68 14.40 3.92
C ALA A 52 4.71 14.40 5.11
N ALA A 53 3.45 14.01 4.89
CA ALA A 53 2.45 13.90 5.96
C ALA A 53 2.90 12.94 7.08
N MET A 54 3.44 11.78 6.71
CA MET A 54 3.94 10.78 7.66
C MET A 54 5.22 11.23 8.39
N ALA A 55 5.95 12.18 7.83
CA ALA A 55 7.06 12.85 8.50
C ALA A 55 6.64 14.09 9.32
N GLY A 56 5.35 14.47 9.31
CA GLY A 56 4.87 15.69 9.95
C GLY A 56 5.28 16.98 9.23
N LEU A 57 5.57 16.91 7.93
CA LEU A 57 6.00 18.04 7.10
C LEU A 57 4.89 18.47 6.13
N ALA A 58 4.91 19.77 5.78
CA ALA A 58 4.00 20.32 4.76
C ALA A 58 4.39 19.92 3.34
N ALA A 59 5.67 19.68 3.08
CA ALA A 59 6.21 19.33 1.77
C ALA A 59 7.37 18.34 1.92
N PHE A 60 7.58 17.54 0.87
CA PHE A 60 8.66 16.55 0.80
C PHE A 60 9.97 17.23 0.38
N PRO A 61 11.06 17.16 1.18
CA PRO A 61 12.35 17.70 0.79
C PRO A 61 12.97 16.94 -0.40
N GLU A 62 13.42 17.63 -1.45
CA GLU A 62 14.00 16.97 -2.65
C GLU A 62 15.21 16.09 -2.33
N VAL A 63 16.07 16.53 -1.39
CA VAL A 63 17.24 15.75 -0.95
C VAL A 63 16.85 14.37 -0.39
N TRP A 64 15.64 14.22 0.16
CA TRP A 64 15.17 12.93 0.65
C TRP A 64 14.97 11.94 -0.50
N ALA A 65 14.59 12.36 -1.71
CA ALA A 65 14.43 11.44 -2.83
C ALA A 65 15.75 10.73 -3.14
N ALA A 66 16.85 11.48 -3.20
CA ALA A 66 18.19 10.93 -3.43
C ALA A 66 18.63 9.97 -2.31
N ARG A 67 18.39 10.34 -1.04
CA ARG A 67 18.73 9.46 0.10
C ARG A 67 17.93 8.17 0.13
N LEU A 68 16.63 8.25 -0.11
CA LEU A 68 15.77 7.08 -0.17
C LEU A 68 16.10 6.18 -1.37
N ALA A 69 16.53 6.76 -2.50
CA ALA A 69 17.04 6.01 -3.65
C ALA A 69 18.34 5.27 -3.31
N VAL A 70 19.26 5.88 -2.55
CA VAL A 70 20.47 5.20 -2.03
C VAL A 70 20.09 4.03 -1.12
N LEU A 71 19.13 4.20 -0.20
CA LEU A 71 18.66 3.09 0.64
C LEU A 71 18.02 1.97 -0.18
N ALA A 72 17.24 2.31 -1.22
CA ALA A 72 16.67 1.34 -2.14
C ALA A 72 17.74 0.62 -2.96
N PHE A 73 18.78 1.32 -3.43
CA PHE A 73 19.90 0.71 -4.13
C PHE A 73 20.63 -0.30 -3.24
N LEU A 74 20.83 0.03 -1.97
CA LEU A 74 21.53 -0.83 -1.02
C LEU A 74 20.65 -1.94 -0.44
N HIS A 75 19.34 -2.06 -0.76
CA HIS A 75 18.42 -3.02 -0.11
C HIS A 75 18.93 -4.47 -0.07
N ASP A 76 19.66 -4.87 -1.12
CA ASP A 76 20.12 -6.24 -1.37
C ASP A 76 21.64 -6.40 -1.25
N PHE A 77 22.36 -5.43 -0.68
CA PHE A 77 23.83 -5.51 -0.53
C PHE A 77 24.28 -6.79 0.18
N GLY A 78 23.41 -7.33 1.03
CA GLY A 78 23.57 -8.61 1.71
C GLY A 78 23.85 -9.79 0.78
N LYS A 79 23.37 -9.76 -0.47
CA LYS A 79 23.59 -10.83 -1.46
C LYS A 79 25.07 -10.97 -1.84
N ALA A 80 25.92 -9.99 -1.56
CA ALA A 80 27.37 -10.09 -1.76
C ALA A 80 28.03 -11.16 -0.88
N ASN A 81 27.39 -11.60 0.22
CA ASN A 81 27.96 -12.59 1.11
C ASN A 81 28.15 -13.96 0.41
N LEU A 82 29.23 -14.67 0.75
CA LEU A 82 29.58 -15.96 0.16
C LEU A 82 28.51 -17.03 0.37
N GLY A 83 27.80 -17.01 1.50
CA GLY A 83 26.72 -17.95 1.78
C GLY A 83 25.57 -17.86 0.77
N PHE A 84 25.17 -16.64 0.41
CA PHE A 84 24.20 -16.41 -0.66
C PHE A 84 24.79 -16.80 -2.03
N GLN A 85 26.00 -16.36 -2.34
CA GLN A 85 26.66 -16.64 -3.63
C GLN A 85 26.88 -18.15 -3.88
N HIS A 86 27.07 -18.93 -2.81
CA HIS A 86 27.19 -20.40 -2.84
C HIS A 86 25.85 -21.13 -2.64
N ARG A 87 24.74 -20.39 -2.43
CA ARG A 87 23.40 -20.94 -2.18
C ARG A 87 23.34 -21.82 -0.92
N THR A 88 24.20 -21.57 0.06
CA THR A 88 24.25 -22.29 1.34
C THR A 88 23.59 -21.52 2.49
N ALA A 89 23.32 -20.22 2.30
CA ALA A 89 22.79 -19.35 3.33
C ALA A 89 21.92 -18.21 2.75
N GLY A 90 21.30 -17.42 3.63
CA GLY A 90 20.47 -16.27 3.26
C GLY A 90 21.29 -15.01 2.95
N HIS A 91 20.59 -13.89 2.81
CA HIS A 91 21.20 -12.55 2.62
C HIS A 91 20.70 -11.51 3.63
N ILE A 92 19.82 -11.88 4.57
CA ILE A 92 19.26 -10.95 5.57
C ILE A 92 19.90 -11.18 6.94
N HIS A 93 19.86 -12.42 7.44
CA HIS A 93 20.44 -12.75 8.75
C HIS A 93 21.96 -12.56 8.77
N GLU A 94 22.64 -13.04 7.73
CA GLU A 94 24.09 -12.91 7.54
C GLU A 94 24.56 -11.45 7.48
N THR A 95 23.67 -10.58 7.02
CA THR A 95 23.92 -9.16 6.81
C THR A 95 23.64 -8.35 8.06
N ALA A 96 22.81 -8.85 8.97
CA ALA A 96 22.60 -8.26 10.29
C ALA A 96 23.93 -8.07 11.03
N PHE A 97 24.87 -9.01 10.88
CA PHE A 97 26.24 -8.93 11.42
C PHE A 97 26.98 -7.67 10.97
N VAL A 98 26.96 -7.37 9.67
CA VAL A 98 27.60 -6.15 9.12
C VAL A 98 26.82 -4.92 9.55
N ALA A 99 25.49 -4.97 9.49
CA ALA A 99 24.62 -3.83 9.80
C ALA A 99 24.72 -3.38 11.27
N CYS A 100 24.85 -4.29 12.25
CA CYS A 100 24.94 -3.94 13.67
C CYS A 100 26.37 -3.57 14.13
N ASN A 101 27.42 -3.98 13.41
CA ASN A 101 28.81 -3.76 13.81
C ASN A 101 29.42 -2.49 13.20
N SER A 102 29.69 -1.47 14.01
CA SER A 102 30.22 -0.18 13.53
C SER A 102 31.58 -0.25 12.85
N ALA A 103 32.46 -1.16 13.28
CA ALA A 103 33.77 -1.34 12.65
C ALA A 103 33.62 -1.95 11.25
N ARG A 104 32.75 -2.96 11.11
CA ARG A 104 32.42 -3.55 9.80
C ARG A 104 31.73 -2.52 8.89
N ARG A 105 30.77 -1.75 9.38
CA ARG A 105 30.13 -0.68 8.56
C ARG A 105 31.16 0.28 7.94
N ARG A 106 32.13 0.76 8.74
CA ARG A 106 33.23 1.61 8.24
C ARG A 106 34.13 0.89 7.25
N GLU A 107 34.49 -0.35 7.52
CA GLU A 107 35.30 -1.16 6.61
C GLU A 107 34.63 -1.27 5.23
N PHE A 108 33.31 -1.51 5.21
CA PHE A 108 32.49 -1.64 4.00
C PHE A 108 32.10 -0.29 3.37
N GLY A 109 32.41 0.84 4.00
CA GLY A 109 32.04 2.19 3.55
C GLY A 109 30.57 2.57 3.74
N LEU A 110 29.83 1.80 4.54
CA LEU A 110 28.40 2.03 4.83
C LEU A 110 28.17 3.17 5.82
N ASP A 111 29.22 3.62 6.52
CA ASP A 111 29.22 4.82 7.38
C ASP A 111 28.95 6.11 6.59
N VAL A 112 28.99 6.06 5.25
CA VAL A 112 28.51 7.16 4.39
C VAL A 112 27.05 7.57 4.71
N LEU A 113 26.24 6.64 5.22
CA LEU A 113 24.85 6.87 5.61
C LEU A 113 24.71 7.69 6.91
N ASP A 114 25.78 7.88 7.69
CA ASP A 114 25.75 8.71 8.91
C ASP A 114 25.34 10.16 8.59
N SER A 115 25.58 10.61 7.36
CA SER A 115 25.16 11.92 6.85
C SER A 115 23.63 12.08 6.69
N PHE A 116 22.86 10.99 6.77
CA PHE A 116 21.42 11.02 6.52
C PHE A 116 20.59 11.39 7.76
N GLY A 117 21.20 11.41 8.94
CA GLY A 117 20.57 11.80 10.22
C GLY A 117 20.35 10.62 11.17
N PRO A 118 19.42 9.69 10.86
CA PRO A 118 19.19 8.51 11.71
C PRO A 118 20.42 7.60 11.80
N PRO A 119 20.51 6.77 12.85
CA PRO A 119 21.59 5.78 12.98
C PRO A 119 21.69 4.86 11.76
N THR A 120 22.91 4.63 11.28
CA THR A 120 23.15 3.82 10.07
C THR A 120 22.66 2.37 10.22
N ASP A 121 22.78 1.76 11.39
CA ASP A 121 22.24 0.42 11.65
C ASP A 121 20.72 0.35 11.47
N PHE A 122 20.00 1.38 11.92
CA PHE A 122 18.57 1.53 11.68
C PHE A 122 18.25 1.68 10.19
N LEU A 123 18.97 2.55 9.46
CA LEU A 123 18.76 2.74 8.02
C LEU A 123 18.99 1.44 7.23
N LEU A 124 20.03 0.69 7.58
CA LEU A 124 20.30 -0.63 7.00
C LEU A 124 19.22 -1.65 7.39
N ALA A 125 18.70 -1.62 8.63
CA ALA A 125 17.58 -2.48 9.02
C ALA A 125 16.34 -2.24 8.16
N VAL A 126 16.03 -0.97 7.86
CA VAL A 126 14.93 -0.60 6.96
C VAL A 126 15.17 -1.13 5.54
N ALA A 127 16.37 -0.95 4.99
CA ALA A 127 16.72 -1.44 3.66
C ALA A 127 16.61 -2.98 3.57
N LEU A 128 17.05 -3.69 4.60
CA LEU A 128 17.00 -5.15 4.70
C LEU A 128 15.59 -5.69 4.99
N ALA A 129 14.67 -4.87 5.47
CA ALA A 129 13.29 -5.27 5.76
C ALA A 129 12.40 -5.43 4.50
N HIS A 130 12.95 -5.25 3.29
CA HIS A 130 12.21 -5.26 2.03
C HIS A 130 11.46 -6.58 1.72
N HIS A 131 11.75 -7.68 2.42
CA HIS A 131 10.95 -8.93 2.36
C HIS A 131 9.72 -8.95 3.28
N GLY A 132 9.46 -7.87 4.02
CA GLY A 132 8.29 -7.76 4.91
C GLY A 132 8.58 -8.01 6.39
N GLU A 133 9.84 -8.16 6.77
CA GLU A 133 10.27 -8.44 8.14
C GLU A 133 11.68 -7.85 8.35
N PRO A 134 11.91 -7.03 9.39
CA PRO A 134 13.24 -6.49 9.66
C PRO A 134 14.22 -7.58 10.12
N PRO A 135 15.53 -7.40 9.90
CA PRO A 135 16.52 -8.30 10.46
C PRO A 135 16.53 -8.23 11.99
N ASP A 136 16.82 -9.35 12.66
CA ASP A 136 17.13 -9.34 14.09
C ASP A 136 18.54 -8.79 14.31
N LEU A 137 18.62 -7.49 14.59
CA LEU A 137 19.88 -6.83 14.92
C LEU A 137 20.30 -7.04 16.38
N ALA A 138 19.41 -7.54 17.25
CA ALA A 138 19.73 -7.79 18.66
C ALA A 138 20.50 -9.10 18.82
N ASN A 139 20.23 -10.08 17.98
CA ASN A 139 20.91 -11.38 17.96
C ASN A 139 21.51 -11.66 16.56
N PRO A 140 22.53 -10.90 16.13
CA PRO A 140 23.18 -11.13 14.85
C PRO A 140 23.94 -12.47 14.89
N GLY A 141 23.87 -13.24 13.81
CA GLY A 141 24.76 -14.39 13.61
C GLY A 141 26.23 -13.96 13.58
N GLN A 142 27.15 -14.82 14.03
CA GLN A 142 28.59 -14.62 13.83
C GLN A 142 28.99 -15.15 12.45
N ASP A 143 28.77 -14.33 11.42
CA ASP A 143 28.90 -14.75 10.01
C ASP A 143 30.18 -14.24 9.32
N ASP A 144 31.22 -13.95 10.09
CA ASP A 144 32.45 -13.30 9.59
C ASP A 144 33.08 -14.02 8.38
N ARG A 145 33.08 -15.35 8.40
CA ARG A 145 33.61 -16.19 7.31
C ARG A 145 32.87 -15.97 5.99
N LYS A 146 31.57 -15.67 6.03
CA LYS A 146 30.75 -15.43 4.82
C LYS A 146 31.08 -14.08 4.15
N TRP A 147 31.87 -13.25 4.82
CA TRP A 147 32.27 -11.91 4.36
C TRP A 147 33.76 -11.82 4.03
N GLN A 148 34.48 -12.94 4.01
CA GLN A 148 35.88 -13.03 3.61
C GLN A 148 36.04 -13.24 2.10
N THR A 149 37.22 -12.96 1.56
CA THR A 149 37.55 -13.22 0.16
C THR A 149 37.77 -14.71 -0.05
N GLU A 150 37.04 -15.33 -1.00
CA GLU A 150 37.17 -16.75 -1.33
C GLU A 150 36.87 -16.98 -2.82
N GLY A 151 37.66 -17.83 -3.49
CA GLY A 151 37.36 -18.28 -4.86
C GLY A 151 37.31 -17.15 -5.90
N GLY A 152 37.99 -16.04 -5.67
CA GLY A 152 37.95 -14.85 -6.53
C GLY A 152 36.82 -13.85 -6.20
N ARG A 153 35.89 -14.21 -5.32
CA ARG A 153 34.85 -13.29 -4.82
C ARG A 153 35.34 -12.53 -3.61
N ASP A 154 35.12 -11.23 -3.63
CA ASP A 154 35.40 -10.32 -2.52
C ASP A 154 34.12 -9.57 -2.14
N PRO A 155 33.41 -10.02 -1.08
CA PRO A 155 32.20 -9.34 -0.59
C PRO A 155 32.47 -7.89 -0.17
N LEU A 156 33.63 -7.61 0.42
CA LEU A 156 34.01 -6.27 0.85
C LEU A 156 34.19 -5.34 -0.35
N ALA A 157 34.94 -5.78 -1.38
CA ALA A 157 35.12 -5.01 -2.61
C ALA A 157 33.78 -4.80 -3.34
N THR A 158 32.93 -5.83 -3.39
CA THR A 158 31.59 -5.74 -4.00
C THR A 158 30.76 -4.64 -3.34
N VAL A 159 30.66 -4.62 -2.02
CA VAL A 159 29.86 -3.61 -1.30
C VAL A 159 30.48 -2.22 -1.41
N LYS A 160 31.81 -2.09 -1.33
CA LYS A 160 32.48 -0.79 -1.57
C LYS A 160 32.18 -0.23 -2.95
N LEU A 161 32.14 -1.10 -3.96
CA LEU A 161 31.77 -0.74 -5.31
C LEU A 161 30.30 -0.27 -5.38
N LEU A 162 29.37 -0.95 -4.72
CA LEU A 162 27.98 -0.47 -4.60
C LEU A 162 27.92 0.91 -3.94
N VAL A 163 28.65 1.14 -2.85
CA VAL A 163 28.74 2.46 -2.19
C VAL A 163 29.30 3.52 -3.13
N ALA A 164 30.36 3.21 -3.89
CA ALA A 164 30.93 4.12 -4.86
C ALA A 164 29.93 4.48 -5.98
N PHE A 165 29.19 3.50 -6.49
CA PHE A 165 28.11 3.73 -7.45
C PHE A 165 27.01 4.62 -6.87
N ALA A 166 26.57 4.37 -5.63
CA ALA A 166 25.58 5.20 -4.97
C ALA A 166 26.05 6.67 -4.86
N ARG A 167 27.32 6.89 -4.52
CA ARG A 167 27.93 8.24 -4.49
C ARG A 167 28.02 8.92 -5.85
N GLY A 168 28.28 8.15 -6.90
CA GLY A 168 28.32 8.66 -8.27
C GLY A 168 26.94 9.03 -8.80
N HIS A 169 25.91 8.22 -8.53
CA HIS A 169 24.56 8.43 -9.06
C HIS A 169 23.69 9.40 -8.25
N TRP A 170 23.97 9.56 -6.95
CA TRP A 170 23.23 10.46 -6.05
C TRP A 170 24.17 11.34 -5.21
N PRO A 171 25.02 12.17 -5.82
CA PRO A 171 25.95 13.02 -5.07
C PRO A 171 25.23 13.93 -4.06
N ASP A 172 24.02 14.40 -4.40
CA ASP A 172 23.20 15.26 -3.56
C ASP A 172 22.64 14.58 -2.30
N ALA A 173 22.73 13.25 -2.17
CA ALA A 173 22.24 12.54 -0.99
C ALA A 173 23.13 12.74 0.25
N PHE A 174 24.44 12.94 0.03
CA PHE A 174 25.49 12.83 1.04
C PHE A 174 25.90 14.13 1.76
N PRO A 175 25.60 15.35 1.26
CA PRO A 175 25.70 16.54 2.10
C PRO A 175 24.86 16.36 3.38
N PRO A 176 25.38 16.66 4.58
CA PRO A 176 24.69 16.46 5.86
C PRO A 176 23.69 17.59 6.12
N ILE A 177 22.75 17.78 5.18
CA ILE A 177 21.69 18.80 5.22
C ILE A 177 20.33 18.14 5.42
N LEU A 178 19.42 18.74 6.18
CA LEU A 178 18.03 18.27 6.34
C LEU A 178 17.91 16.75 6.62
N PRO A 179 18.15 16.29 7.86
CA PRO A 179 18.14 14.86 8.19
C PRO A 179 16.80 14.18 7.81
N LEU A 180 16.86 12.89 7.49
CA LEU A 180 15.66 12.06 7.39
C LEU A 180 14.97 11.96 8.77
N PRO A 181 13.67 11.61 8.82
CA PRO A 181 12.93 11.53 10.07
C PRO A 181 13.55 10.56 11.08
N GLU A 182 13.42 10.89 12.36
CA GLU A 182 13.85 10.02 13.47
C GLU A 182 13.27 8.60 13.39
N PRO A 183 13.94 7.57 13.93
CA PRO A 183 13.54 6.17 13.80
C PRO A 183 12.09 5.83 14.19
N GLN A 184 11.53 6.53 15.19
CA GLN A 184 10.16 6.37 15.67
C GLN A 184 9.09 6.96 14.74
N SER A 185 9.50 7.71 13.70
CA SER A 185 8.59 8.34 12.76
C SER A 185 7.83 7.29 11.95
N PRO A 186 6.50 7.43 11.78
CA PRO A 186 5.73 6.47 10.99
C PRO A 186 6.06 6.55 9.48
N PHE A 187 6.80 7.58 9.06
CA PHE A 187 7.44 7.70 7.74
C PHE A 187 8.13 6.41 7.29
N TRP A 188 8.84 5.72 8.19
CA TRP A 188 9.62 4.54 7.85
C TRP A 188 8.75 3.34 7.43
N HIS A 189 7.54 3.23 7.98
CA HIS A 189 6.58 2.22 7.52
C HIS A 189 6.10 2.51 6.10
N THR A 190 5.87 3.78 5.75
CA THR A 190 5.47 4.18 4.39
C THR A 190 6.61 3.98 3.40
N PHE A 191 7.83 4.38 3.74
CA PHE A 191 9.01 4.14 2.88
C PHE A 191 9.28 2.64 2.71
N LEU A 192 9.18 1.84 3.77
CA LEU A 192 9.34 0.39 3.66
C LEU A 192 8.29 -0.24 2.72
N GLY A 193 7.05 0.25 2.75
CA GLY A 193 6.02 -0.19 1.81
C GLY A 193 6.33 0.19 0.35
N LEU A 194 6.92 1.37 0.13
CA LEU A 194 7.41 1.81 -1.17
C LEU A 194 8.57 0.93 -1.64
N LEU A 195 9.55 0.67 -0.77
CA LEU A 195 10.72 -0.16 -1.08
C LEU A 195 10.30 -1.60 -1.44
N GLN A 196 9.36 -2.18 -0.70
CA GLN A 196 8.77 -3.48 -1.01
C GLN A 196 8.13 -3.51 -2.41
N LEU A 197 7.40 -2.45 -2.79
CA LEU A 197 6.83 -2.35 -4.13
C LEU A 197 7.92 -2.17 -5.20
N ALA A 198 8.93 -1.33 -4.93
CA ALA A 198 10.04 -1.08 -5.85
C ALA A 198 10.84 -2.36 -6.12
N ASP A 199 11.14 -3.15 -5.09
CA ASP A 199 11.78 -4.46 -5.23
C ASP A 199 10.92 -5.39 -6.10
N TRP A 200 9.61 -5.46 -5.86
CA TRP A 200 8.72 -6.30 -6.65
C TRP A 200 8.67 -5.92 -8.14
N LEU A 201 8.74 -4.62 -8.43
CA LEU A 201 8.78 -4.12 -9.82
C LEU A 201 10.14 -4.40 -10.46
N GLY A 202 11.26 -4.07 -9.79
CA GLY A 202 12.62 -4.35 -10.26
C GLY A 202 12.95 -5.86 -10.28
N SER A 203 12.15 -6.66 -9.60
CA SER A 203 12.27 -8.12 -9.59
C SER A 203 11.66 -8.80 -10.82
N ASP A 204 10.79 -8.11 -11.56
CA ASP A 204 10.08 -8.65 -12.74
C ASP A 204 11.01 -8.81 -13.95
N SER A 205 11.39 -10.05 -14.26
CA SER A 205 12.37 -10.37 -15.30
C SER A 205 11.80 -10.54 -16.71
N ALA A 206 10.52 -10.22 -16.93
CA ALA A 206 9.97 -10.29 -18.28
C ALA A 206 10.55 -9.20 -19.19
N HIS A 207 10.58 -9.48 -20.50
CA HIS A 207 11.21 -8.65 -21.53
C HIS A 207 10.73 -7.18 -21.53
N ASP A 208 9.47 -6.96 -21.20
CA ASP A 208 8.82 -5.65 -21.09
C ASP A 208 8.91 -5.00 -19.70
N ALA A 209 9.58 -5.65 -18.74
CA ALA A 209 10.00 -5.07 -17.46
C ALA A 209 11.53 -5.02 -17.41
N PHE A 210 12.18 -5.80 -16.52
CA PHE A 210 13.62 -5.77 -16.29
C PHE A 210 14.27 -7.11 -16.69
N PRO A 211 14.45 -7.38 -18.00
CA PRO A 211 15.22 -8.54 -18.42
C PRO A 211 16.64 -8.48 -17.84
N PHE A 212 17.26 -9.66 -17.72
CA PHE A 212 18.64 -9.77 -17.24
C PHE A 212 19.56 -9.06 -18.22
N SER A 213 20.56 -8.36 -17.69
CA SER A 213 21.55 -7.68 -18.52
C SER A 213 22.41 -8.67 -19.31
N GLU A 214 22.94 -8.20 -20.43
CA GLU A 214 23.84 -8.92 -21.32
C GLU A 214 25.12 -8.11 -21.57
N VAL A 215 26.19 -8.82 -21.96
CA VAL A 215 27.48 -8.18 -22.26
C VAL A 215 27.31 -7.28 -23.47
N GLY A 216 27.69 -6.01 -23.33
CA GLY A 216 27.53 -5.00 -24.38
C GLY A 216 26.25 -4.17 -24.25
N ASP A 217 25.38 -4.48 -23.29
CA ASP A 217 24.34 -3.54 -22.87
C ASP A 217 25.00 -2.24 -22.38
N GLY A 218 24.39 -1.11 -22.71
CA GLY A 218 24.84 0.20 -22.25
C GLY A 218 24.66 0.41 -20.74
N SER A 219 24.51 1.66 -20.32
CA SER A 219 24.30 1.99 -18.90
C SER A 219 23.01 1.35 -18.36
N ARG A 220 23.13 0.38 -17.43
CA ARG A 220 21.97 -0.24 -16.78
C ARG A 220 21.09 0.78 -16.06
N PHE A 221 21.69 1.80 -15.46
CA PHE A 221 20.96 2.84 -14.73
C PHE A 221 20.07 3.68 -15.64
N GLU A 222 20.56 4.07 -16.83
CA GLU A 222 19.77 4.83 -17.80
C GLU A 222 18.58 3.99 -18.28
N PHE A 223 18.85 2.73 -18.67
CA PHE A 223 17.82 1.77 -19.01
C PHE A 223 16.77 1.64 -17.90
N ALA A 224 17.19 1.42 -16.65
CA ALA A 224 16.31 1.18 -15.53
C ALA A 224 15.42 2.39 -15.21
N ARG A 225 15.97 3.61 -15.29
CA ARG A 225 15.23 4.86 -15.07
C ARG A 225 14.14 5.11 -16.11
N ASP A 226 14.39 4.81 -17.38
CA ASP A 226 13.38 4.97 -18.41
C ASP A 226 12.36 3.82 -18.38
N ARG A 227 12.84 2.60 -18.13
CA ARG A 227 11.99 1.41 -18.00
C ARG A 227 11.02 1.52 -16.83
N SER A 228 11.47 1.97 -15.67
CA SER A 228 10.63 2.12 -14.47
C SER A 228 9.49 3.13 -14.67
N LYS A 229 9.74 4.27 -15.32
CA LYS A 229 8.69 5.25 -15.68
C LYS A 229 7.62 4.60 -16.57
N LEU A 230 8.05 3.95 -17.65
CA LEU A 230 7.15 3.26 -18.57
C LEU A 230 6.34 2.16 -17.86
N LEU A 231 6.99 1.40 -16.97
CA LEU A 231 6.34 0.34 -16.22
C LEU A 231 5.25 0.89 -15.30
N LEU A 232 5.50 1.98 -14.57
CA LEU A 232 4.49 2.60 -13.70
C LEU A 232 3.27 3.08 -14.50
N THR A 233 3.47 3.62 -15.71
CA THR A 233 2.38 3.97 -16.63
C THR A 233 1.62 2.73 -17.06
N LYS A 234 2.33 1.69 -17.55
CA LYS A 234 1.70 0.45 -18.05
C LYS A 234 0.90 -0.31 -16.99
N ILE A 235 1.35 -0.34 -15.73
CA ILE A 235 0.59 -1.01 -14.64
C ILE A 235 -0.54 -0.14 -14.06
N GLY A 236 -0.67 1.11 -14.53
CA GLY A 236 -1.68 2.06 -14.04
C GLY A 236 -1.39 2.63 -12.65
N PHE A 237 -0.13 2.58 -12.18
CA PHE A 237 0.25 3.25 -10.93
C PHE A 237 0.47 4.75 -11.17
N ASP A 238 1.07 5.11 -12.31
CA ASP A 238 1.09 6.48 -12.80
C ASP A 238 -0.25 6.81 -13.48
N VAL A 239 -1.04 7.66 -12.82
CA VAL A 239 -2.39 8.04 -13.27
C VAL A 239 -2.41 9.38 -14.03
N THR A 240 -1.26 9.91 -14.43
CA THR A 240 -1.16 11.23 -15.08
C THR A 240 -2.05 11.30 -16.34
N GLU A 241 -1.92 10.33 -17.25
CA GLU A 241 -2.73 10.28 -18.48
C GLU A 241 -4.21 9.98 -18.18
N MET A 242 -4.48 9.10 -17.22
CA MET A 242 -5.85 8.79 -16.77
C MET A 242 -6.55 10.02 -16.20
N ARG A 243 -5.84 10.87 -15.46
CA ARG A 243 -6.40 12.11 -14.92
C ARG A 243 -6.59 13.16 -16.01
N ALA A 244 -5.65 13.26 -16.94
CA ALA A 244 -5.74 14.17 -18.08
C ALA A 244 -6.88 13.82 -19.05
N SER A 245 -7.33 12.56 -19.08
CA SER A 245 -8.47 12.12 -19.90
C SER A 245 -9.84 12.36 -19.26
N LEU A 246 -9.90 12.91 -18.05
CA LEU A 246 -11.17 13.32 -17.44
C LEU A 246 -11.86 14.40 -18.29
N PRO A 247 -13.19 14.34 -18.45
CA PRO A 247 -13.95 15.44 -19.07
C PRO A 247 -13.75 16.75 -18.30
N GLY A 248 -13.70 17.89 -19.00
CA GLY A 248 -13.54 19.21 -18.37
C GLY A 248 -14.72 19.61 -17.47
N ASP A 249 -15.94 19.36 -17.93
CA ASP A 249 -17.18 19.60 -17.17
C ASP A 249 -17.63 18.32 -16.46
N LEU A 250 -17.04 18.03 -15.30
CA LEU A 250 -17.45 16.88 -14.49
C LEU A 250 -18.79 17.14 -13.82
N ASP A 251 -19.79 16.36 -14.20
CA ASP A 251 -21.09 16.29 -13.54
C ASP A 251 -21.36 14.89 -12.95
N PHE A 252 -22.45 14.77 -12.19
CA PHE A 252 -22.84 13.47 -11.63
C PHE A 252 -23.21 12.45 -12.73
N ASN A 253 -23.57 12.92 -13.93
CA ASN A 253 -23.83 12.05 -15.07
C ASN A 253 -22.58 11.30 -15.52
N ALA A 254 -21.39 11.68 -15.08
CA ALA A 254 -20.18 10.91 -15.29
C ALA A 254 -20.21 9.53 -14.59
N VAL A 255 -20.97 9.37 -13.50
CA VAL A 255 -21.03 8.12 -12.73
C VAL A 255 -22.41 7.44 -12.73
N SER A 256 -23.50 8.16 -13.01
CA SER A 256 -24.87 7.60 -13.03
C SER A 256 -25.80 8.42 -13.93
N SER A 257 -26.76 7.80 -14.63
CA SER A 257 -27.79 8.50 -15.42
C SER A 257 -28.94 9.07 -14.61
N HIS A 258 -28.98 8.84 -13.30
CA HIS A 258 -30.06 9.30 -12.45
C HIS A 258 -29.78 10.72 -11.96
N VAL A 259 -30.85 11.48 -11.71
CA VAL A 259 -30.75 12.77 -11.02
C VAL A 259 -30.15 12.53 -9.63
N PRO A 260 -29.05 13.21 -9.26
CA PRO A 260 -28.41 12.97 -7.97
C PRO A 260 -29.32 13.36 -6.81
N THR A 261 -29.32 12.56 -5.76
CA THR A 261 -29.93 12.90 -4.47
C THR A 261 -29.06 13.90 -3.71
N ASP A 262 -29.63 14.57 -2.71
CA ASP A 262 -28.88 15.54 -1.90
C ASP A 262 -27.69 14.91 -1.16
N ILE A 263 -27.84 13.67 -0.69
CA ILE A 263 -26.76 12.98 0.00
C ILE A 263 -25.64 12.57 -0.96
N GLN A 264 -25.96 12.27 -2.23
CA GLN A 264 -24.96 11.98 -3.27
C GLN A 264 -24.11 13.20 -3.61
N ARG A 265 -24.75 14.37 -3.79
CA ARG A 265 -24.03 15.64 -3.99
C ARG A 265 -23.17 15.97 -2.78
N ALA A 266 -23.77 15.94 -1.60
CA ALA A 266 -23.09 16.32 -0.36
C ALA A 266 -21.92 15.38 0.00
N ALA A 267 -21.98 14.09 -0.37
CA ALA A 267 -20.89 13.16 -0.10
C ALA A 267 -19.59 13.53 -0.83
N ALA A 268 -19.69 14.10 -2.03
CA ALA A 268 -18.51 14.53 -2.77
C ALA A 268 -17.91 15.83 -2.22
N GLU A 269 -18.75 16.71 -1.69
CA GLU A 269 -18.35 17.99 -1.09
C GLU A 269 -17.98 17.87 0.40
N ALA A 270 -18.28 16.74 1.03
CA ALA A 270 -18.07 16.56 2.47
C ALA A 270 -16.60 16.79 2.85
N PRO A 271 -16.33 17.68 3.82
CA PRO A 271 -14.98 18.04 4.19
C PRO A 271 -14.32 16.93 5.01
N GLY A 272 -13.00 17.00 5.06
CA GLY A 272 -12.19 16.09 5.88
C GLY A 272 -11.76 14.80 5.16
N PRO A 273 -10.78 14.09 5.76
CA PRO A 273 -10.20 12.89 5.18
C PRO A 273 -11.15 11.69 5.27
N ILE A 274 -11.84 11.53 6.40
CA ILE A 274 -12.72 10.39 6.69
C ILE A 274 -14.16 10.90 6.84
N VAL A 275 -15.08 10.34 6.07
CA VAL A 275 -16.50 10.70 6.06
C VAL A 275 -17.35 9.46 6.29
N VAL A 276 -18.39 9.58 7.10
CA VAL A 276 -19.42 8.55 7.31
C VAL A 276 -20.70 9.00 6.62
N LEU A 277 -21.27 8.13 5.77
CA LEU A 277 -22.55 8.32 5.10
C LEU A 277 -23.54 7.27 5.62
N GLU A 278 -24.56 7.75 6.31
CA GLU A 278 -25.65 6.94 6.85
C GLU A 278 -26.92 7.22 6.07
N ALA A 279 -27.40 6.22 5.35
CA ALA A 279 -28.66 6.29 4.63
C ALA A 279 -29.20 4.90 4.29
N GLU A 280 -30.52 4.85 4.09
CA GLU A 280 -31.26 3.63 3.78
C GLU A 280 -30.68 2.87 2.57
N THR A 281 -30.93 1.56 2.51
CA THR A 281 -30.60 0.78 1.33
C THR A 281 -31.33 1.34 0.10
N GLY A 282 -30.66 1.32 -1.05
CA GLY A 282 -31.21 1.92 -2.28
C GLY A 282 -31.15 3.45 -2.35
N SER A 283 -30.66 4.17 -1.33
CA SER A 283 -30.46 5.64 -1.37
C SER A 283 -29.35 6.11 -2.33
N GLY A 284 -28.64 5.19 -2.96
CA GLY A 284 -27.58 5.48 -3.93
C GLY A 284 -26.20 5.76 -3.31
N LYS A 285 -25.89 5.12 -2.17
CA LYS A 285 -24.60 5.24 -1.47
C LYS A 285 -23.39 4.91 -2.34
N THR A 286 -23.52 3.90 -3.21
CA THR A 286 -22.45 3.51 -4.14
C THR A 286 -22.15 4.62 -5.14
N GLU A 287 -23.15 5.23 -5.75
CA GLU A 287 -22.97 6.36 -6.67
C GLU A 287 -22.42 7.60 -5.93
N ALA A 288 -22.82 7.82 -4.67
CA ALA A 288 -22.23 8.87 -3.83
C ALA A 288 -20.71 8.66 -3.64
N ALA A 289 -20.30 7.41 -3.40
CA ALA A 289 -18.90 7.04 -3.25
C ALA A 289 -18.10 7.20 -4.55
N LEU A 290 -18.67 6.77 -5.68
CA LEU A 290 -18.07 6.97 -7.00
C LEU A 290 -17.95 8.44 -7.35
N TRP A 291 -18.97 9.25 -7.05
CA TRP A 291 -18.91 10.68 -7.29
C TRP A 291 -17.84 11.37 -6.44
N ARG A 292 -17.72 10.99 -5.16
CA ARG A 292 -16.63 11.46 -4.30
C ARG A 292 -15.26 11.06 -4.84
N PHE A 293 -15.11 9.82 -5.33
CA PHE A 293 -13.87 9.38 -5.98
C PHE A 293 -13.51 10.29 -7.16
N VAL A 294 -14.44 10.52 -8.09
CA VAL A 294 -14.20 11.36 -9.27
C VAL A 294 -13.77 12.76 -8.89
N ARG A 295 -14.40 13.37 -7.88
CA ARG A 295 -14.02 14.71 -7.38
C ARG A 295 -12.61 14.72 -6.77
N LEU A 296 -12.30 13.80 -5.86
CA LEU A 296 -10.97 13.70 -5.25
C LEU A 296 -9.89 13.35 -6.28
N PHE A 297 -10.23 12.55 -7.28
CA PHE A 297 -9.35 12.18 -8.38
C PHE A 297 -9.22 13.31 -9.43
N ALA A 298 -10.17 14.20 -9.60
CA ALA A 298 -9.95 15.41 -10.38
C ALA A 298 -8.99 16.38 -9.65
N GLU A 299 -9.13 16.47 -8.32
CA GLU A 299 -8.43 17.44 -7.46
C GLU A 299 -6.99 17.06 -7.07
N GLY A 300 -6.42 15.95 -7.56
CA GLY A 300 -5.06 15.54 -7.16
C GLY A 300 -4.98 14.84 -5.80
N ARG A 301 -6.11 14.60 -5.12
CA ARG A 301 -6.14 14.18 -3.70
C ARG A 301 -6.07 12.68 -3.51
N VAL A 302 -6.44 11.92 -4.54
CA VAL A 302 -6.26 10.46 -4.63
C VAL A 302 -5.81 10.10 -6.05
N ASP A 303 -5.17 8.94 -6.16
CA ASP A 303 -4.72 8.33 -7.41
C ASP A 303 -5.46 7.01 -7.69
N GLY A 304 -6.38 6.60 -6.82
CA GLY A 304 -7.08 5.34 -6.99
C GLY A 304 -8.32 5.18 -6.13
N LEU A 305 -8.99 4.05 -6.32
CA LEU A 305 -10.19 3.64 -5.59
C LEU A 305 -10.02 2.21 -5.10
N TYR A 306 -10.21 2.00 -3.80
CA TYR A 306 -10.44 0.68 -3.24
C TYR A 306 -11.83 0.60 -2.63
N PHE A 307 -12.72 -0.16 -3.25
CA PHE A 307 -14.06 -0.43 -2.73
C PHE A 307 -14.05 -1.74 -1.95
N ALA A 308 -14.15 -1.63 -0.63
CA ALA A 308 -14.05 -2.71 0.35
C ALA A 308 -15.45 -3.18 0.79
N LEU A 309 -15.74 -4.45 0.58
CA LEU A 309 -17.04 -5.07 0.85
C LEU A 309 -16.93 -6.14 1.95
N PRO A 310 -18.01 -6.41 2.70
CA PRO A 310 -17.99 -7.43 3.75
C PRO A 310 -17.94 -8.86 3.20
N THR A 311 -18.40 -9.09 1.96
CA THR A 311 -18.49 -10.42 1.37
C THR A 311 -18.00 -10.46 -0.08
N ARG A 312 -17.57 -11.64 -0.53
CA ARG A 312 -17.18 -11.88 -1.93
C ARG A 312 -18.33 -11.63 -2.91
N VAL A 313 -19.55 -12.00 -2.53
CA VAL A 313 -20.75 -11.81 -3.37
C VAL A 313 -21.04 -10.33 -3.58
N ALA A 314 -20.99 -9.53 -2.52
CA ALA A 314 -21.14 -8.07 -2.61
C ALA A 314 -20.03 -7.45 -3.47
N ALA A 315 -18.78 -7.91 -3.31
CA ALA A 315 -17.67 -7.43 -4.13
C ALA A 315 -17.89 -7.68 -5.63
N SER A 316 -18.40 -8.85 -6.03
CA SER A 316 -18.71 -9.15 -7.43
C SER A 316 -19.82 -8.26 -8.01
N GLN A 317 -20.86 -7.95 -7.23
CA GLN A 317 -21.93 -7.05 -7.68
C GLN A 317 -21.45 -5.61 -7.83
N ILE A 318 -20.68 -5.12 -6.85
CA ILE A 318 -20.14 -3.76 -6.87
C ILE A 318 -19.08 -3.60 -7.95
N HIS A 319 -18.25 -4.61 -8.21
CA HIS A 319 -17.27 -4.61 -9.30
C HIS A 319 -17.92 -4.26 -10.65
N GLY A 320 -19.04 -4.90 -11.00
CA GLY A 320 -19.75 -4.58 -12.24
C GLY A 320 -20.32 -3.15 -12.28
N ARG A 321 -20.72 -2.58 -11.13
CA ARG A 321 -21.19 -1.19 -11.05
C ARG A 321 -20.05 -0.20 -11.21
N VAL A 322 -18.91 -0.43 -10.56
CA VAL A 322 -17.71 0.39 -10.70
C VAL A 322 -17.22 0.34 -12.15
N LEU A 323 -17.14 -0.84 -12.76
CA LEU A 323 -16.73 -0.99 -14.16
C LEU A 323 -17.62 -0.18 -15.13
N ARG A 324 -18.95 -0.22 -14.95
CA ARG A 324 -19.87 0.60 -15.77
C ARG A 324 -19.67 2.09 -15.57
N ALA A 325 -19.45 2.54 -14.34
CA ALA A 325 -19.17 3.95 -14.06
C ALA A 325 -17.85 4.41 -14.68
N MET A 326 -16.80 3.59 -14.62
CA MET A 326 -15.50 3.91 -15.23
C MET A 326 -15.56 3.94 -16.75
N ARG A 327 -16.29 3.00 -17.37
CA ARG A 327 -16.58 3.03 -18.82
C ARG A 327 -17.35 4.26 -19.24
N ARG A 328 -18.26 4.74 -18.40
CA ARG A 328 -19.02 5.96 -18.65
C ARG A 328 -18.13 7.22 -18.54
N LEU A 329 -17.24 7.24 -17.56
CA LEU A 329 -16.35 8.36 -17.29
C LEU A 329 -15.23 8.50 -18.33
N PHE A 330 -14.60 7.38 -18.71
CA PHE A 330 -13.40 7.36 -19.54
C PHE A 330 -13.61 6.79 -20.95
N GLY A 331 -14.81 6.31 -21.28
CA GLY A 331 -15.12 5.72 -22.58
C GLY A 331 -14.24 4.51 -22.89
N LYS A 332 -13.62 4.52 -24.08
CA LYS A 332 -12.70 3.46 -24.53
C LYS A 332 -11.38 3.42 -23.75
N ALA A 333 -11.01 4.52 -23.11
CA ALA A 333 -9.79 4.63 -22.30
C ALA A 333 -10.01 4.19 -20.84
N ALA A 334 -11.17 3.58 -20.53
CA ALA A 334 -11.48 3.16 -19.18
C ALA A 334 -10.47 2.11 -18.68
N PRO A 335 -9.81 2.35 -17.53
CA PRO A 335 -8.92 1.38 -16.96
C PRO A 335 -9.69 0.13 -16.49
N ASP A 336 -8.99 -1.01 -16.52
CA ASP A 336 -9.52 -2.23 -15.93
C ASP A 336 -9.75 -2.05 -14.43
N VAL A 337 -10.91 -2.53 -13.96
CA VAL A 337 -11.22 -2.58 -12.53
C VAL A 337 -10.84 -3.96 -12.02
N VAL A 338 -9.90 -4.00 -11.07
CA VAL A 338 -9.44 -5.26 -10.47
C VAL A 338 -10.48 -5.77 -9.48
N ARG A 339 -10.93 -7.02 -9.64
CA ARG A 339 -11.67 -7.75 -8.62
C ARG A 339 -10.67 -8.41 -7.67
N ALA A 340 -10.43 -7.77 -6.54
CA ALA A 340 -9.44 -8.14 -5.53
C ALA A 340 -9.95 -9.28 -4.61
N LEU A 341 -10.27 -10.43 -5.20
CA LEU A 341 -10.70 -11.64 -4.50
C LEU A 341 -9.65 -12.74 -4.65
N PRO A 342 -9.01 -13.20 -3.55
CA PRO A 342 -8.06 -14.30 -3.62
C PRO A 342 -8.70 -15.57 -4.18
N GLY A 343 -8.08 -16.15 -5.22
CA GLY A 343 -8.58 -17.34 -5.92
C GLY A 343 -9.65 -17.09 -6.99
N ASP A 344 -10.13 -15.85 -7.13
CA ASP A 344 -11.15 -15.46 -8.12
C ASP A 344 -10.91 -14.01 -8.61
N ALA A 345 -9.66 -13.73 -8.97
CA ALA A 345 -9.24 -12.41 -9.41
C ALA A 345 -9.65 -12.16 -10.87
N LEU A 346 -10.20 -10.96 -11.13
CA LEU A 346 -10.48 -10.46 -12.47
C LEU A 346 -9.82 -9.10 -12.67
N ALA A 347 -9.62 -8.70 -13.92
CA ALA A 347 -9.33 -7.34 -14.31
C ALA A 347 -10.23 -6.96 -15.50
N GLY A 348 -11.10 -5.97 -15.30
CA GLY A 348 -12.19 -5.73 -16.24
C GLY A 348 -13.10 -6.96 -16.31
N GLU A 349 -13.24 -7.55 -17.49
CA GLU A 349 -13.99 -8.79 -17.70
C GLU A 349 -13.09 -10.03 -17.81
N ALA A 350 -11.77 -9.85 -17.89
CA ALA A 350 -10.82 -10.93 -18.07
C ALA A 350 -10.54 -11.66 -16.77
N SER A 351 -10.49 -12.99 -16.85
CA SER A 351 -10.17 -13.87 -15.72
C SER A 351 -8.73 -14.35 -15.77
N VAL A 352 -8.11 -14.51 -14.60
CA VAL A 352 -6.74 -15.01 -14.48
C VAL A 352 -6.73 -16.49 -14.17
N ARG A 353 -6.02 -17.27 -14.99
CA ARG A 353 -5.60 -18.63 -14.69
C ARG A 353 -4.17 -18.60 -14.16
N ARG A 354 -3.96 -19.21 -13.01
CA ARG A 354 -2.62 -19.40 -12.43
C ARG A 354 -1.91 -20.57 -13.10
N LEU A 355 -0.66 -20.33 -13.53
CA LEU A 355 0.23 -21.34 -14.09
C LEU A 355 1.34 -21.69 -13.08
N PRO A 356 2.07 -22.81 -13.30
CA PRO A 356 3.32 -23.08 -12.59
C PRO A 356 4.32 -21.91 -12.67
N ASP A 357 5.30 -21.90 -11.77
CA ASP A 357 6.32 -20.85 -11.66
C ASP A 357 5.76 -19.43 -11.44
N PHE A 358 4.62 -19.33 -10.77
CA PHE A 358 3.94 -18.07 -10.45
C PHE A 358 3.53 -17.23 -11.68
N LYS A 359 3.47 -17.85 -12.86
CA LYS A 359 3.00 -17.22 -14.09
C LYS A 359 1.48 -17.08 -14.09
N SER A 360 0.97 -16.08 -14.81
CA SER A 360 -0.46 -15.82 -14.97
C SER A 360 -0.83 -15.84 -16.44
N GLN A 361 -1.93 -16.51 -16.78
CA GLN A 361 -2.50 -16.53 -18.12
C GLN A 361 -3.90 -15.91 -18.07
N TRP A 362 -4.18 -14.99 -18.97
CA TRP A 362 -5.48 -14.34 -19.07
C TRP A 362 -6.38 -15.07 -20.09
N SER A 363 -7.70 -15.00 -19.92
CA SER A 363 -8.67 -15.75 -20.74
C SER A 363 -8.85 -15.22 -22.17
N ASP A 364 -8.43 -13.99 -22.41
CA ASP A 364 -8.26 -13.34 -23.71
C ASP A 364 -6.78 -13.39 -24.12
N ASP A 365 -6.47 -13.19 -25.41
CA ASP A 365 -5.10 -13.06 -25.91
C ASP A 365 -4.72 -11.58 -25.90
N PRO A 366 -4.05 -11.06 -24.84
CA PRO A 366 -3.95 -9.63 -24.65
C PRO A 366 -2.64 -9.12 -25.26
N GLU A 367 -2.74 -8.04 -26.02
CA GLU A 367 -1.57 -7.20 -26.32
C GLU A 367 -0.79 -6.88 -25.04
N GLU A 368 0.54 -6.70 -25.15
CA GLU A 368 1.45 -6.52 -24.02
C GLU A 368 1.00 -5.44 -23.02
N ILE A 369 0.45 -4.33 -23.55
CA ILE A 369 -0.09 -3.21 -22.77
C ILE A 369 -1.25 -3.68 -21.87
N VAL A 370 -2.18 -4.46 -22.43
CA VAL A 370 -3.34 -4.98 -21.70
C VAL A 370 -2.89 -5.95 -20.60
N ARG A 371 -1.89 -6.81 -20.87
CA ARG A 371 -1.33 -7.70 -19.84
C ARG A 371 -0.77 -6.91 -18.66
N ARG A 372 0.02 -5.86 -18.92
CA ARG A 372 0.69 -5.07 -17.87
C ARG A 372 -0.28 -4.27 -17.02
N ALA A 373 -1.35 -3.73 -17.60
CA ALA A 373 -2.42 -3.08 -16.85
C ALA A 373 -3.04 -3.98 -15.77
N ARG A 374 -2.92 -5.31 -15.94
CA ARG A 374 -3.47 -6.32 -15.03
C ARG A 374 -2.45 -6.87 -14.01
N TRP A 375 -1.21 -6.35 -13.98
CA TRP A 375 -0.14 -6.80 -13.06
C TRP A 375 -0.58 -6.87 -11.59
N ALA A 376 -1.39 -5.91 -11.15
CA ALA A 376 -1.90 -5.86 -9.78
C ALA A 376 -2.87 -7.02 -9.45
N ALA A 377 -3.62 -7.53 -10.44
CA ALA A 377 -4.52 -8.66 -10.28
C ALA A 377 -3.78 -10.01 -10.26
N GLU A 378 -2.53 -10.03 -10.71
CA GLU A 378 -1.69 -11.23 -10.73
C GLU A 378 -1.19 -11.65 -9.36
N HIS A 379 -1.48 -10.99 -8.24
CA HIS A 379 -1.19 -11.57 -6.93
C HIS A 379 -1.99 -10.86 -5.84
N PRO A 380 -2.56 -11.57 -4.84
CA PRO A 380 -3.33 -10.93 -3.78
C PRO A 380 -2.58 -9.81 -3.03
N LYS A 381 -1.26 -9.99 -2.86
CA LYS A 381 -0.38 -8.95 -2.28
C LYS A 381 -0.32 -7.66 -3.13
N ARG A 382 -0.57 -7.72 -4.45
CA ARG A 382 -0.51 -6.58 -5.38
C ARG A 382 -1.86 -5.88 -5.60
N PHE A 383 -2.97 -6.43 -5.13
CA PHE A 383 -4.32 -5.90 -5.45
C PHE A 383 -4.47 -4.41 -5.15
N LEU A 384 -3.91 -3.94 -4.02
CA LEU A 384 -4.00 -2.54 -3.62
C LEU A 384 -3.11 -1.59 -4.45
N ALA A 385 -2.19 -2.14 -5.25
CA ALA A 385 -1.40 -1.36 -6.19
C ALA A 385 -2.19 -0.98 -7.45
N ALA A 386 -3.34 -1.61 -7.72
CA ALA A 386 -4.21 -1.27 -8.84
C ALA A 386 -4.75 0.17 -8.70
N PRO A 387 -4.89 0.93 -9.81
CA PRO A 387 -5.58 2.23 -9.77
C PRO A 387 -7.02 2.08 -9.28
N LEU A 388 -7.72 1.03 -9.73
CA LEU A 388 -9.10 0.76 -9.36
C LEU A 388 -9.25 -0.70 -8.94
N ALA A 389 -9.73 -0.91 -7.72
CA ALA A 389 -9.97 -2.24 -7.20
C ALA A 389 -11.25 -2.32 -6.35
N VAL A 390 -11.92 -3.47 -6.45
CA VAL A 390 -13.09 -3.84 -5.66
C VAL A 390 -12.83 -5.20 -5.03
N GLY A 391 -12.95 -5.33 -3.72
CA GLY A 391 -12.65 -6.59 -3.03
C GLY A 391 -13.21 -6.65 -1.63
N THR A 392 -12.78 -7.65 -0.85
CA THR A 392 -13.20 -7.75 0.55
C THR A 392 -12.42 -6.80 1.44
N ILE A 393 -13.08 -6.32 2.51
CA ILE A 393 -12.45 -5.47 3.52
C ILE A 393 -11.16 -6.07 4.08
N ASP A 394 -11.06 -7.41 4.15
CA ASP A 394 -9.87 -8.11 4.62
C ASP A 394 -8.58 -7.68 3.89
N GLN A 395 -8.63 -7.43 2.59
CA GLN A 395 -7.43 -7.03 1.84
C GLN A 395 -6.89 -5.67 2.31
N ALA A 396 -7.79 -4.75 2.67
CA ALA A 396 -7.41 -3.46 3.25
C ALA A 396 -6.96 -3.62 4.71
N LEU A 397 -7.66 -4.43 5.52
CA LEU A 397 -7.30 -4.68 6.92
C LEU A 397 -5.92 -5.36 7.06
N LEU A 398 -5.50 -6.14 6.07
CA LEU A 398 -4.15 -6.71 6.01
C LEU A 398 -3.03 -5.64 6.02
N GLY A 399 -3.34 -4.40 5.65
CA GLY A 399 -2.41 -3.27 5.78
C GLY A 399 -2.21 -2.76 7.21
N ALA A 400 -3.14 -3.08 8.13
CA ALA A 400 -3.12 -2.61 9.52
C ALA A 400 -2.68 -3.68 10.54
N VAL A 401 -2.47 -4.93 10.11
CA VAL A 401 -2.07 -6.05 10.98
C VAL A 401 -0.58 -6.39 10.82
N ARG A 402 -0.01 -7.10 11.81
CA ARG A 402 1.40 -7.50 11.84
C ARG A 402 1.65 -8.76 10.98
N VAL A 403 1.59 -8.59 9.67
CA VAL A 403 1.87 -9.65 8.68
C VAL A 403 2.89 -9.18 7.64
N LYS A 404 3.51 -10.13 6.93
CA LYS A 404 4.48 -9.80 5.87
C LYS A 404 3.83 -8.94 4.78
N HIS A 405 4.54 -7.87 4.40
CA HIS A 405 4.12 -6.85 3.43
C HIS A 405 2.85 -6.09 3.82
N ALA A 406 2.53 -5.96 5.11
CA ALA A 406 1.48 -5.06 5.58
C ALA A 406 1.80 -3.60 5.18
N GLN A 407 3.08 -3.21 5.25
CA GLN A 407 3.57 -1.90 4.89
C GLN A 407 3.34 -1.59 3.41
N MET A 408 3.66 -2.52 2.50
CA MET A 408 3.36 -2.36 1.07
C MET A 408 1.87 -2.16 0.82
N ARG A 409 1.01 -2.95 1.50
CA ARG A 409 -0.44 -2.81 1.39
C ARG A 409 -0.93 -1.45 1.87
N SER A 410 -0.44 -1.00 3.03
CA SER A 410 -0.76 0.31 3.61
C SER A 410 -0.29 1.46 2.70
N PHE A 411 0.95 1.38 2.18
CA PHE A 411 1.50 2.32 1.21
C PHE A 411 0.63 2.41 -0.05
N CYS A 412 0.36 1.27 -0.69
CA CYS A 412 -0.47 1.21 -1.89
C CYS A 412 -1.90 1.70 -1.63
N LEU A 413 -2.48 1.42 -0.46
CA LEU A 413 -3.81 1.92 -0.10
C LEU A 413 -3.84 3.43 0.14
N SER A 414 -2.77 4.01 0.69
CA SER A 414 -2.72 5.42 1.10
C SER A 414 -2.96 6.44 -0.03
N ARG A 415 -2.76 6.02 -1.29
CA ARG A 415 -3.04 6.84 -2.48
C ARG A 415 -4.50 6.75 -2.93
N SER A 416 -5.25 5.78 -2.45
CA SER A 416 -6.62 5.48 -2.90
C SER A 416 -7.67 6.10 -1.98
N LEU A 417 -8.83 6.43 -2.56
CA LEU A 417 -10.06 6.55 -1.77
C LEU A 417 -10.43 5.15 -1.27
N LEU A 418 -10.43 4.96 0.05
CA LEU A 418 -10.94 3.75 0.69
C LEU A 418 -12.44 3.90 0.91
N VAL A 419 -13.26 3.16 0.16
CA VAL A 419 -14.69 3.07 0.43
C VAL A 419 -14.95 1.79 1.21
N VAL A 420 -15.54 1.87 2.39
CA VAL A 420 -15.93 0.68 3.16
C VAL A 420 -17.45 0.62 3.19
N ASP A 421 -18.00 -0.42 2.57
CA ASP A 421 -19.45 -0.62 2.50
C ASP A 421 -19.97 -1.46 3.66
N GLU A 422 -21.25 -1.25 3.98
CA GLU A 422 -21.95 -1.97 5.06
C GLU A 422 -21.19 -1.98 6.39
N VAL A 423 -20.70 -0.80 6.80
CA VAL A 423 -20.08 -0.63 8.12
C VAL A 423 -21.15 -0.78 9.20
N HIS A 424 -20.95 -1.73 10.12
CA HIS A 424 -21.90 -2.06 11.17
C HIS A 424 -21.22 -2.03 12.54
N ALA A 425 -22.00 -1.77 13.59
CA ALA A 425 -21.53 -1.69 14.97
C ALA A 425 -21.41 -3.06 15.68
N SER A 426 -21.86 -4.15 15.05
CA SER A 426 -21.96 -5.48 15.68
C SER A 426 -20.65 -6.29 15.66
N ASP A 427 -19.72 -5.99 14.75
CA ASP A 427 -18.43 -6.68 14.68
C ASP A 427 -17.31 -5.85 15.36
N VAL A 428 -17.13 -6.10 16.65
CA VAL A 428 -16.12 -5.42 17.48
C VAL A 428 -14.69 -5.69 16.99
N TYR A 429 -14.42 -6.87 16.42
CA TYR A 429 -13.07 -7.23 15.97
C TYR A 429 -12.71 -6.48 14.70
N MET A 430 -13.58 -6.55 13.68
CA MET A 430 -13.40 -5.81 12.43
C MET A 430 -13.40 -4.30 12.68
N GLU A 431 -14.24 -3.79 13.58
CA GLU A 431 -14.26 -2.37 13.94
C GLU A 431 -12.89 -1.90 14.46
N LYS A 432 -12.24 -2.66 15.36
CA LYS A 432 -10.91 -2.32 15.87
C LYS A 432 -9.84 -2.30 14.79
N LEU A 433 -9.83 -3.28 13.90
CA LEU A 433 -8.90 -3.30 12.78
C LEU A 433 -9.15 -2.13 11.82
N LEU A 434 -10.42 -1.82 11.56
CA LEU A 434 -10.81 -0.69 10.73
C LEU A 434 -10.40 0.65 11.35
N ILE A 435 -10.56 0.83 12.66
CA ILE A 435 -10.08 2.03 13.37
C ILE A 435 -8.56 2.19 13.20
N ALA A 436 -7.79 1.12 13.41
CA ALA A 436 -6.34 1.15 13.23
C ALA A 436 -5.94 1.49 11.78
N LEU A 437 -6.64 0.93 10.79
CA LEU A 437 -6.44 1.24 9.38
C LEU A 437 -6.77 2.71 9.07
N LEU A 438 -7.90 3.23 9.55
CA LEU A 438 -8.32 4.61 9.34
C LEU A 438 -7.38 5.61 10.01
N ASP A 439 -6.83 5.28 11.18
CA ASP A 439 -5.82 6.09 11.86
C ASP A 439 -4.54 6.21 11.02
N GLN A 440 -4.04 5.09 10.49
CA GLN A 440 -2.89 5.08 9.56
C GLN A 440 -3.19 5.85 8.28
N HIS A 441 -4.35 5.59 7.67
CA HIS A 441 -4.76 6.22 6.42
C HIS A 441 -4.90 7.73 6.56
N ARG A 442 -5.51 8.19 7.66
CA ARG A 442 -5.64 9.62 8.01
C ARG A 442 -4.28 10.26 8.27
N ALA A 443 -3.39 9.60 9.00
CA ALA A 443 -2.05 10.10 9.27
C ALA A 443 -1.24 10.31 7.98
N ALA A 444 -1.43 9.43 6.98
CA ALA A 444 -0.83 9.60 5.67
C ALA A 444 -1.48 10.71 4.83
N GLY A 445 -2.61 11.28 5.25
CA GLY A 445 -3.40 12.23 4.46
C GLY A 445 -4.32 11.55 3.43
N GLY A 446 -4.59 10.26 3.60
CA GLY A 446 -5.51 9.47 2.79
C GLY A 446 -6.98 9.85 3.00
N HIS A 447 -7.82 9.42 2.06
CA HIS A 447 -9.26 9.66 2.07
C HIS A 447 -10.06 8.37 2.25
N ALA A 448 -11.10 8.40 3.08
CA ALA A 448 -12.04 7.29 3.21
C ALA A 448 -13.50 7.74 3.28
N LEU A 449 -14.38 6.87 2.79
CA LEU A 449 -15.83 7.02 2.89
C LEU A 449 -16.43 5.72 3.44
N LEU A 450 -17.01 5.81 4.63
CA LEU A 450 -17.68 4.71 5.31
C LEU A 450 -19.17 4.78 4.99
N LEU A 451 -19.71 3.73 4.37
CA LEU A 451 -21.11 3.62 4.01
C LEU A 451 -21.82 2.72 5.00
N SER A 452 -22.95 3.17 5.52
CA SER A 452 -23.76 2.37 6.42
C SER A 452 -25.25 2.61 6.18
N ALA A 453 -26.06 1.57 6.40
CA ALA A 453 -27.50 1.75 6.51
C ALA A 453 -27.85 2.47 7.80
N THR A 454 -27.29 2.03 8.93
CA THR A 454 -27.46 2.62 10.26
C THR A 454 -26.18 2.42 11.08
N LEU A 455 -25.71 3.47 11.76
CA LEU A 455 -24.53 3.38 12.61
C LEU A 455 -24.77 4.06 13.97
N GLY A 456 -24.46 3.35 15.05
CA GLY A 456 -24.56 3.92 16.39
C GLY A 456 -23.62 5.11 16.58
N ALA A 457 -24.07 6.16 17.27
CA ALA A 457 -23.27 7.38 17.49
C ALA A 457 -21.90 7.11 18.14
N ALA A 458 -21.81 6.09 18.99
CA ALA A 458 -20.56 5.64 19.59
C ALA A 458 -19.60 5.01 18.58
N ALA A 459 -20.09 4.14 17.69
CA ALA A 459 -19.28 3.53 16.62
C ALA A 459 -18.81 4.60 15.63
N ARG A 460 -19.71 5.50 15.22
CA ARG A 460 -19.38 6.67 14.39
C ARG A 460 -18.26 7.51 15.01
N SER A 461 -18.35 7.79 16.31
CA SER A 461 -17.33 8.56 17.04
C SER A 461 -15.98 7.86 17.04
N ARG A 462 -15.95 6.53 17.25
CA ARG A 462 -14.70 5.73 17.22
C ARG A 462 -14.08 5.69 15.83
N LEU A 463 -14.88 5.50 14.78
CA LEU A 463 -14.40 5.44 13.39
C LEU A 463 -13.87 6.80 12.90
N LEU A 464 -14.47 7.92 13.32
CA LEU A 464 -14.05 9.26 12.89
C LEU A 464 -12.89 9.82 13.73
N LEU A 465 -12.92 9.64 15.05
CA LEU A 465 -11.94 10.25 15.96
C LEU A 465 -10.77 9.33 16.32
N GLY A 466 -10.96 8.01 16.23
CA GLY A 466 -10.09 7.00 16.82
C GLY A 466 -10.48 6.65 18.25
N GLU A 467 -10.06 5.49 18.74
CA GLU A 467 -10.53 4.90 20.00
C GLU A 467 -10.27 5.79 21.23
N ARG A 468 -9.08 6.40 21.32
CA ARG A 468 -8.70 7.23 22.47
C ARG A 468 -9.52 8.52 22.56
N LYS A 469 -9.72 9.23 21.44
CA LYS A 469 -10.47 10.49 21.41
C LYS A 469 -11.98 10.26 21.59
N ALA A 470 -12.50 9.18 21.02
CA ALA A 470 -13.91 8.83 21.11
C ALA A 470 -14.40 8.60 22.55
N LYS A 471 -13.56 8.06 23.45
CA LYS A 471 -13.92 7.85 24.86
C LYS A 471 -14.43 9.10 25.59
N LYS A 472 -13.97 10.29 25.19
CA LYS A 472 -14.35 11.56 25.81
C LYS A 472 -15.37 12.38 25.00
N LYS A 473 -15.58 12.01 23.73
CA LYS A 473 -16.33 12.82 22.76
C LYS A 473 -17.52 12.08 22.13
N THR A 474 -17.83 10.90 22.66
CA THR A 474 -19.03 10.16 22.25
C THR A 474 -20.26 10.90 22.80
N PRO A 475 -21.29 11.17 21.97
CA PRO A 475 -22.53 11.78 22.43
C PRO A 475 -23.20 10.97 23.53
N SER A 476 -23.90 11.63 24.45
CA SER A 476 -24.76 10.93 25.41
C SER A 476 -25.93 10.23 24.69
N PRO A 477 -26.59 9.22 25.29
CA PRO A 477 -27.78 8.62 24.69
C PRO A 477 -28.87 9.64 24.37
N ALA A 478 -29.08 10.65 25.22
CA ALA A 478 -30.06 11.71 24.99
C ALA A 478 -29.71 12.54 23.75
N ASP A 479 -28.44 12.94 23.60
CA ASP A 479 -27.98 13.69 22.41
C ASP A 479 -28.04 12.82 21.15
N ALA A 480 -27.66 11.55 21.26
CA ALA A 480 -27.60 10.62 20.14
C ALA A 480 -28.97 10.39 19.47
N VAL A 481 -30.06 10.39 20.24
CA VAL A 481 -31.43 10.25 19.74
C VAL A 481 -31.88 11.46 18.91
N THR A 482 -31.27 12.63 19.11
CA THR A 482 -31.62 13.87 18.36
C THR A 482 -30.86 14.01 17.04
N LEU A 483 -29.88 13.14 16.77
CA LEU A 483 -29.07 13.22 15.57
C LEU A 483 -29.88 12.90 14.32
N ALA A 484 -29.72 13.73 13.29
CA ALA A 484 -30.46 13.59 12.04
C ALA A 484 -30.11 12.30 11.30
N TYR A 485 -31.10 11.79 10.55
CA TYR A 485 -30.97 10.65 9.65
C TYR A 485 -31.89 10.85 8.42
N PRO A 486 -31.46 10.56 7.18
CA PRO A 486 -30.09 10.18 6.78
C PRO A 486 -29.11 11.34 6.97
N ALA A 487 -27.82 11.04 7.07
CA ALA A 487 -26.81 12.05 7.39
C ALA A 487 -25.42 11.75 6.82
N LEU A 488 -24.63 12.82 6.76
CA LEU A 488 -23.18 12.77 6.56
C LEU A 488 -22.49 13.25 7.83
N SER A 489 -21.41 12.58 8.20
CA SER A 489 -20.61 12.94 9.37
C SER A 489 -19.12 12.95 9.09
N TRP A 490 -18.40 13.90 9.67
CA TRP A 490 -16.95 14.06 9.54
C TRP A 490 -16.38 14.74 10.79
N VAL A 491 -15.05 14.87 10.85
CA VAL A 491 -14.38 15.59 11.94
C VAL A 491 -14.10 17.03 11.53
N LYS A 492 -14.51 17.98 12.38
CA LYS A 492 -14.13 19.39 12.31
C LYS A 492 -13.72 19.84 13.71
N ASP A 493 -12.56 20.48 13.84
CA ASP A 493 -12.04 20.98 15.14
C ASP A 493 -12.04 19.90 16.24
N ASP A 494 -11.60 18.69 15.88
CA ASP A 494 -11.61 17.48 16.72
C ASP A 494 -12.99 17.05 17.26
N LEU A 495 -14.09 17.53 16.68
CA LEU A 495 -15.47 17.15 17.00
C LEU A 495 -16.14 16.47 15.80
N VAL A 496 -17.04 15.53 16.09
CA VAL A 496 -17.89 14.91 15.07
C VAL A 496 -19.00 15.90 14.73
N VAL A 497 -19.04 16.33 13.47
CA VAL A 497 -20.14 17.11 12.91
C VAL A 497 -21.02 16.16 12.12
N THR A 498 -22.33 16.19 12.37
CA THR A 498 -23.34 15.40 11.65
C THR A 498 -24.33 16.34 11.00
N VAL A 499 -24.51 16.23 9.68
CA VAL A 499 -25.44 17.06 8.91
C VAL A 499 -26.49 16.17 8.26
N GLY A 500 -27.74 16.39 8.66
CA GLY A 500 -28.91 15.72 8.08
C GLY A 500 -29.10 16.05 6.60
N LYS A 501 -29.63 15.09 5.85
CA LYS A 501 -29.98 15.23 4.43
C LYS A 501 -31.41 14.75 4.20
N HIS A 502 -32.02 15.19 3.11
CA HIS A 502 -33.36 14.75 2.76
C HIS A 502 -33.35 13.25 2.46
N GLY A 503 -34.13 12.49 3.25
CA GLY A 503 -34.40 11.08 3.00
C GLY A 503 -35.65 10.89 2.14
N ARG A 504 -36.01 9.64 1.83
CA ARG A 504 -37.25 9.30 1.10
C ARG A 504 -38.54 9.47 1.93
N GLY A 505 -38.44 10.04 3.13
CA GLY A 505 -39.59 10.42 3.96
C GLY A 505 -40.28 9.27 4.70
N GLN A 506 -39.74 8.06 4.71
CA GLN A 506 -40.33 6.96 5.49
C GLN A 506 -39.79 6.95 6.92
N VAL A 507 -40.58 7.43 7.87
CA VAL A 507 -40.31 7.25 9.30
C VAL A 507 -40.79 5.87 9.71
N LYS A 508 -39.86 4.96 10.06
CA LYS A 508 -40.19 3.68 10.71
C LYS A 508 -39.90 3.78 12.20
N SER A 509 -40.94 3.74 13.03
CA SER A 509 -40.81 3.59 14.48
C SER A 509 -40.51 2.13 14.82
N VAL A 510 -39.41 1.88 15.52
CA VAL A 510 -39.05 0.56 16.05
C VAL A 510 -39.14 0.63 17.57
N THR A 511 -40.07 -0.12 18.15
CA THR A 511 -40.13 -0.31 19.60
C THR A 511 -39.10 -1.37 19.98
N VAL A 512 -38.11 -0.98 20.78
CA VAL A 512 -37.13 -1.93 21.35
C VAL A 512 -37.62 -2.30 22.74
N GLU A 513 -38.16 -3.50 22.88
CA GLU A 513 -38.50 -4.07 24.18
C GLU A 513 -37.27 -4.81 24.72
N PRO A 514 -36.74 -4.41 25.89
CA PRO A 514 -35.76 -5.22 26.59
C PRO A 514 -36.38 -6.59 26.88
N SER A 515 -35.78 -7.66 26.38
CA SER A 515 -36.21 -8.99 26.79
C SER A 515 -35.80 -9.22 28.24
N ASP A 516 -36.77 -9.30 29.14
CA ASP A 516 -36.57 -9.69 30.55
C ASP A 516 -35.89 -11.07 30.69
N ALA A 517 -35.83 -11.87 29.61
CA ALA A 517 -35.17 -13.17 29.60
C ALA A 517 -33.66 -13.08 29.86
N ILE A 518 -32.99 -11.97 29.48
CA ILE A 518 -31.55 -11.80 29.74
C ILE A 518 -31.30 -11.50 31.22
N TRP A 519 -32.20 -10.74 31.86
CA TRP A 519 -32.16 -10.50 33.30
C TRP A 519 -32.45 -11.79 34.09
N LEU A 520 -33.39 -12.62 33.63
CA LEU A 520 -33.69 -13.91 34.27
C LEU A 520 -32.49 -14.85 34.24
N VAL A 521 -31.78 -14.97 33.11
CA VAL A 521 -30.58 -15.81 32.97
C VAL A 521 -29.40 -15.27 33.79
N TRP A 522 -29.25 -13.95 33.90
CA TRP A 522 -28.22 -13.32 34.74
C TRP A 522 -28.51 -13.52 36.23
N HIS A 523 -29.76 -13.38 36.67
CA HIS A 523 -30.18 -13.61 38.05
C HIS A 523 -30.09 -15.09 38.45
N LEU A 524 -30.48 -16.01 37.56
CA LEU A 524 -30.34 -17.46 37.79
C LEU A 524 -28.86 -17.88 37.90
N ARG A 525 -27.95 -17.23 37.15
CA ARG A 525 -26.50 -17.45 37.29
C ARG A 525 -25.93 -16.89 38.60
N GLN A 526 -26.41 -15.75 39.07
CA GLN A 526 -26.02 -15.18 40.37
C GLN A 526 -26.52 -16.03 41.54
N GLN A 527 -27.76 -16.55 41.48
CA GLN A 527 -28.30 -17.45 42.49
C GLN A 527 -27.58 -18.81 42.52
N SER A 528 -27.17 -19.35 41.36
CA SER A 528 -26.38 -20.59 41.28
C SER A 528 -24.95 -20.42 41.80
N ALA A 529 -24.38 -19.21 41.75
CA ALA A 529 -23.07 -18.90 42.34
C ALA A 529 -23.14 -18.72 43.86
N ALA A 530 -24.25 -18.18 44.39
CA ALA A 530 -24.46 -18.03 45.84
C ALA A 530 -24.79 -19.36 46.57
N GLN A 531 -25.29 -20.38 45.86
CA GLN A 531 -25.52 -21.73 46.41
C GLN A 531 -24.27 -22.63 46.42
N LYS A 532 -23.10 -22.13 45.96
CA LYS A 532 -21.83 -22.86 45.94
C LYS A 532 -20.74 -22.25 46.84
N CYS A 533 -21.11 -21.35 47.75
CA CYS A 533 -20.25 -20.89 48.85
C CYS A 533 -20.74 -21.44 50.18
#